data_AF-A0A2W4V6I0-F1
#
_entry.id   AF-A0A2W4V6I0-F1
#
_cell.length_a   1.000
_cell.length_b   1.000
_cell.length_c   1.000
_cell.angle_alpha   90.00
_cell.angle_beta   90.00
_cell.angle_gamma   90.00
#
_symmetry.space_group_name_H-M   'P 1'
#
loop_
_entity.id
_entity.type
_entity.pdbx_description
1 polymer ?
#
loop_
_entity_poly.entity_id
_entity_poly.type
_entity_poly.pdbx_seq_one_letter_code
_entity_poly.pdbx_strand_id
1 'polypeptide(L)'
;MEQYHGTTILSVRRGKHVALGGDGQVTLGHIVVKGSARKVRRLHHNKILAGFAGGTADAFTLFEHFEAQLEKHQGHLLRAAVELAKEWRTDRMLRRLEAMLAVADENHSLIITGNGDVLEPEQGLVAIGSGGAYAHSAAKALLENTELLPEEIVKKSLTIAGELCIYTNQHHTIEVLGAPEASGSKG
;
A
#
# COMPACT_ATOMS: atom_id res chain seq x y z
N MET A 1 9.83 -23.96 2.06
CA MET A 1 9.54 -23.14 3.26
C MET A 1 8.07 -22.80 3.20
N GLU A 2 7.35 -22.89 4.32
CA GLU A 2 5.97 -22.41 4.37
C GLU A 2 5.95 -20.89 4.14
N GLN A 3 5.08 -20.44 3.25
CA GLN A 3 4.98 -19.04 2.86
C GLN A 3 4.17 -18.27 3.92
N TYR A 4 4.62 -17.07 4.27
CA TYR A 4 3.82 -16.18 5.09
C TYR A 4 2.68 -15.60 4.24
N HIS A 5 1.43 -15.78 4.72
CA HIS A 5 0.24 -15.15 4.15
C HIS A 5 -0.18 -13.95 5.01
N GLY A 6 -0.85 -12.97 4.39
CA GLY A 6 -1.12 -11.67 5.00
C GLY A 6 0.03 -10.69 4.75
N THR A 7 -0.22 -9.42 4.46
CA THR A 7 -1.36 -8.56 4.83
C THR A 7 -2.02 -8.01 3.56
N THR A 8 -3.26 -7.57 3.67
CA THR A 8 -3.96 -6.78 2.66
C THR A 8 -3.63 -5.30 2.84
N ILE A 9 -3.09 -4.67 1.79
CA ILE A 9 -2.85 -3.22 1.73
C ILE A 9 -3.73 -2.63 0.63
N LEU A 10 -4.33 -1.47 0.90
CA LEU A 10 -5.19 -0.74 -0.01
C LEU A 10 -4.84 0.76 0.05
N SER A 11 -4.66 1.39 -1.10
CA SER A 11 -4.61 2.85 -1.27
C SER A 11 -5.80 3.32 -2.10
N VAL A 12 -6.40 4.43 -1.69
CA VAL A 12 -7.48 5.11 -2.41
C VAL A 12 -7.12 6.58 -2.55
N ARG A 13 -7.43 7.18 -3.71
CA ARG A 13 -7.17 8.59 -4.01
C ARG A 13 -8.42 9.30 -4.50
N ARG A 14 -8.60 10.55 -4.07
CA ARG A 14 -9.47 11.55 -4.69
C ARG A 14 -8.71 12.87 -4.82
N GLY A 15 -8.36 13.24 -6.06
CA GLY A 15 -7.50 14.41 -6.30
C GLY A 15 -6.17 14.28 -5.54
N LYS A 16 -5.85 15.28 -4.71
CA LYS A 16 -4.65 15.26 -3.86
C LYS A 16 -4.81 14.55 -2.51
N HIS A 17 -6.03 14.15 -2.16
CA HIS A 17 -6.30 13.43 -0.93
C HIS A 17 -6.06 11.93 -1.18
N VAL A 18 -5.16 11.32 -0.41
CA VAL A 18 -4.86 9.89 -0.51
C VAL A 18 -4.80 9.26 0.86
N ALA A 19 -5.42 8.09 0.98
CA ALA A 19 -5.29 7.23 2.15
C ALA A 19 -4.67 5.90 1.74
N LEU A 20 -3.78 5.38 2.57
CA LEU A 20 -3.21 4.04 2.45
C LEU A 20 -3.42 3.31 3.77
N GLY A 21 -4.01 2.13 3.72
CA GLY A 21 -4.27 1.33 4.90
C GLY A 21 -3.98 -0.14 4.67
N GLY A 22 -3.90 -0.86 5.77
CA GLY A 22 -3.71 -2.30 5.75
C GLY A 22 -4.15 -2.98 7.03
N ASP A 23 -4.41 -4.28 6.94
CA ASP A 23 -4.75 -5.11 8.09
C ASP A 23 -3.52 -5.59 8.87
N GLY A 24 -3.75 -6.18 10.04
CA GLY A 24 -2.68 -6.56 10.97
C GLY A 24 -2.33 -8.04 10.97
N GLN A 25 -2.98 -8.87 10.15
CA GLN A 25 -2.80 -10.32 10.21
C GLN A 25 -1.49 -10.78 9.58
N VAL A 26 -0.79 -11.63 10.32
CA VAL A 26 0.35 -12.42 9.84
C VAL A 26 0.03 -13.88 10.09
N THR A 27 0.01 -14.65 9.02
CA THR A 27 -0.32 -16.08 9.04
C THR A 27 0.89 -16.88 8.57
N LEU A 28 1.30 -17.87 9.36
CA LEU A 28 2.35 -18.84 9.00
C LEU A 28 1.65 -20.16 8.68
N GLY A 29 1.70 -20.59 7.42
CA GLY A 29 0.91 -21.72 6.94
C GLY A 29 -0.58 -21.46 7.18
N HIS A 30 -1.16 -22.15 8.15
CA HIS A 30 -2.58 -22.03 8.52
C HIS A 30 -2.81 -21.47 9.93
N ILE A 31 -1.77 -20.95 10.58
CA ILE A 31 -1.83 -20.45 11.96
C ILE A 31 -1.62 -18.93 11.98
N VAL A 32 -2.54 -18.22 12.61
CA VAL A 32 -2.39 -16.77 12.86
C VAL A 32 -1.33 -16.56 13.94
N VAL A 33 -0.20 -15.94 13.57
CA VAL A 33 0.92 -15.66 14.48
C VAL A 33 0.79 -14.30 15.15
N LYS A 34 0.26 -13.30 14.42
CA LYS A 34 0.06 -11.94 14.93
C LYS A 34 -1.15 -11.31 14.26
N GLY A 35 -1.97 -10.61 15.03
CA GLY A 35 -3.14 -9.88 14.52
C GLY A 35 -2.97 -8.36 14.41
N SER A 36 -1.89 -7.80 14.93
CA SER A 36 -1.68 -6.35 15.08
C SER A 36 -0.41 -5.84 14.38
N ALA A 37 0.02 -6.50 13.31
CA ALA A 37 1.15 -6.00 12.51
C ALA A 37 0.83 -4.62 11.95
N ARG A 38 1.84 -3.74 11.92
CA ARG A 38 1.75 -2.43 11.26
C ARG A 38 2.65 -2.47 10.04
N LYS A 39 2.03 -2.70 8.88
CA LYS A 39 2.75 -2.78 7.59
C LYS A 39 2.57 -1.53 6.73
N VAL A 40 1.92 -0.51 7.29
CA VAL A 40 1.75 0.82 6.71
C VAL A 40 2.55 1.81 7.55
N ARG A 41 3.27 2.70 6.90
CA ARG A 41 4.03 3.78 7.55
C ARG A 41 4.16 4.98 6.63
N ARG A 42 4.63 6.08 7.18
CA ARG A 42 5.08 7.24 6.41
C ARG A 42 6.59 7.20 6.22
N LEU A 43 7.06 7.69 5.07
CA LEU A 43 8.46 7.86 4.70
C LEU A 43 8.72 9.31 4.28
N HIS A 44 10.01 9.65 4.13
CA HIS A 44 10.49 10.94 3.60
C HIS A 44 9.76 12.15 4.19
N HIS A 45 10.06 12.46 5.45
CA HIS A 45 9.49 13.60 6.18
C HIS A 45 7.95 13.59 6.23
N ASN A 46 7.36 12.40 6.33
CA ASN A 46 5.91 12.17 6.36
C ASN A 46 5.15 12.55 5.07
N LYS A 47 5.85 12.69 3.93
CA LYS A 47 5.25 13.10 2.65
C LYS A 47 4.88 11.93 1.75
N ILE A 48 5.35 10.72 2.06
CA ILE A 48 5.07 9.51 1.29
C ILE A 48 4.41 8.48 2.21
N LEU A 49 3.29 7.92 1.77
CA LEU A 49 2.70 6.72 2.37
C LEU A 49 3.35 5.50 1.75
N ALA A 50 3.67 4.50 2.57
CA ALA A 50 4.22 3.25 2.12
C ALA A 50 3.62 2.07 2.88
N GLY A 51 3.24 1.03 2.14
CA GLY A 51 2.81 -0.24 2.69
C GLY A 51 3.44 -1.40 1.92
N PHE A 52 3.43 -2.59 2.54
CA PHE A 52 3.97 -3.79 1.90
C PHE A 52 3.12 -5.03 2.16
N ALA A 53 3.16 -5.95 1.20
CA ALA A 53 2.67 -7.32 1.36
C ALA A 53 3.85 -8.28 1.19
N GLY A 54 4.02 -9.22 2.12
CA GLY A 54 5.15 -10.15 2.16
C GLY A 54 5.86 -10.21 3.51
N GLY A 55 7.09 -10.74 3.48
CA GLY A 55 7.96 -10.91 4.64
C GLY A 55 8.34 -9.58 5.28
N THR A 56 8.37 -9.54 6.62
CA THR A 56 8.68 -8.29 7.35
C THR A 56 10.15 -7.86 7.16
N ALA A 57 11.08 -8.81 7.12
CA ALA A 57 12.50 -8.53 6.89
C ALA A 57 12.74 -7.93 5.50
N ASP A 58 12.17 -8.56 4.46
CA ASP A 58 12.21 -8.07 3.08
C ASP A 58 11.75 -6.62 2.99
N ALA A 59 10.63 -6.29 3.65
CA ALA A 59 10.06 -4.97 3.60
C ALA A 59 10.89 -3.90 4.31
N PHE A 60 11.53 -4.22 5.44
CA PHE A 60 12.43 -3.28 6.09
C PHE A 60 13.62 -2.94 5.19
N THR A 61 14.25 -3.95 4.60
CA THR A 61 15.32 -3.75 3.62
C THR A 61 14.83 -2.87 2.46
N LEU A 62 13.69 -3.21 1.86
CA LEU A 62 13.14 -2.44 0.73
C LEU A 62 12.80 -0.99 1.10
N PHE A 63 12.29 -0.74 2.31
CA PHE A 63 12.03 0.63 2.77
C PHE A 63 13.31 1.42 3.00
N GLU A 64 14.38 0.81 3.52
CA GLU A 64 15.68 1.48 3.66
C GLU A 64 16.24 1.89 2.31
N HIS A 65 16.24 0.97 1.33
CA HIS A 65 16.66 1.29 -0.04
C HIS A 65 15.75 2.36 -0.67
N PHE A 66 14.43 2.28 -0.45
CA PHE A 66 13.51 3.25 -1.00
C PHE A 66 13.66 4.64 -0.39
N GLU A 67 13.87 4.75 0.92
CA GLU A 67 14.20 6.03 1.58
C GLU A 67 15.49 6.63 1.02
N ALA A 68 16.52 5.82 0.78
CA ALA A 68 17.74 6.29 0.14
C ALA A 68 17.48 6.85 -1.27
N GLN A 69 16.64 6.20 -2.07
CA GLN A 69 16.24 6.70 -3.39
C GLN A 69 15.40 7.98 -3.29
N LEU A 70 14.48 8.07 -2.33
CA LEU A 70 13.70 9.29 -2.07
C LEU A 70 14.59 10.46 -1.70
N GLU A 71 15.56 10.29 -0.80
CA GLU A 71 16.51 11.35 -0.43
C GLU A 71 17.36 11.79 -1.62
N LYS A 72 17.92 10.83 -2.38
CA LYS A 72 18.72 11.12 -3.59
C LYS A 72 17.93 11.87 -4.66
N HIS A 73 16.63 11.65 -4.74
CA HIS A 73 15.73 12.25 -5.72
C HIS A 73 14.80 13.31 -5.15
N GLN A 74 15.13 13.88 -3.99
CA GLN A 74 14.42 15.01 -3.37
C GLN A 74 12.91 14.76 -3.21
N GLY A 75 12.54 13.53 -2.88
CA GLY A 75 11.16 13.12 -2.66
C GLY A 75 10.35 12.88 -3.94
N HIS A 76 10.95 12.91 -5.13
CA HIS A 76 10.22 12.64 -6.38
C HIS A 76 9.81 11.16 -6.47
N LEU A 77 8.56 10.87 -6.11
CA LEU A 77 8.07 9.49 -5.91
C LEU A 77 8.29 8.59 -7.12
N LEU A 78 7.79 8.98 -8.30
CA LEU A 78 7.88 8.15 -9.51
C LEU A 78 9.34 7.82 -9.89
N ARG A 79 10.23 8.82 -9.80
CA ARG A 79 11.66 8.64 -10.09
C ARG A 79 12.32 7.71 -9.09
N ALA A 80 12.09 7.92 -7.79
CA ALA A 80 12.62 7.05 -6.75
C ALA A 80 12.12 5.60 -6.89
N ALA A 81 10.84 5.42 -7.26
CA ALA A 81 10.26 4.10 -7.49
C ALA A 81 10.92 3.37 -8.67
N VAL A 82 11.17 4.07 -9.78
CA VAL A 82 11.87 3.52 -10.95
C VAL A 82 13.31 3.15 -10.62
N GLU A 83 14.02 3.98 -9.87
CA GLU A 83 15.41 3.68 -9.49
C GLU A 83 15.48 2.51 -8.49
N LEU A 84 14.55 2.42 -7.53
CA LEU A 84 14.42 1.25 -6.66
C LEU A 84 14.13 -0.02 -7.49
N ALA A 85 13.19 0.04 -8.43
CA ALA A 85 12.83 -1.13 -9.25
C ALA A 85 14.04 -1.65 -10.07
N LYS A 86 14.85 -0.74 -10.61
CA LYS A 86 16.11 -1.09 -11.30
C LYS A 86 17.13 -1.73 -10.35
N GLU A 87 17.33 -1.14 -9.18
CA GLU A 87 18.22 -1.66 -8.14
C GLU A 87 17.76 -3.06 -7.67
N TRP A 88 16.48 -3.20 -7.35
CA TRP A 88 15.87 -4.45 -6.90
C TRP A 88 16.05 -5.57 -7.93
N ARG A 89 15.88 -5.27 -9.22
CA ARG A 89 16.07 -6.23 -10.32
C ARG A 89 17.54 -6.59 -10.58
N THR A 90 18.49 -5.73 -10.24
CA THR A 90 19.91 -5.95 -10.58
C THR A 90 20.70 -6.52 -9.41
N ASP A 91 20.40 -6.07 -8.20
CA ASP A 91 21.06 -6.52 -6.99
C ASP A 91 20.83 -8.02 -6.73
N ARG A 92 21.88 -8.72 -6.29
CA ARG A 92 21.85 -10.18 -6.10
C ARG A 92 21.03 -10.57 -4.87
N MET A 93 21.03 -9.73 -3.84
CA MET A 93 20.28 -9.96 -2.61
C MET A 93 18.81 -9.56 -2.80
N LEU A 94 18.55 -8.36 -3.33
CA LEU A 94 17.19 -7.83 -3.44
C LEU A 94 16.28 -8.69 -4.32
N ARG A 95 16.80 -9.25 -5.42
CA ARG A 95 16.02 -10.16 -6.30
C ARG A 95 15.41 -11.38 -5.62
N ARG A 96 15.87 -11.74 -4.41
CA ARG A 96 15.33 -12.87 -3.63
C ARG A 96 14.15 -12.48 -2.77
N LEU A 97 13.90 -11.18 -2.61
CA LEU A 97 12.80 -10.67 -1.81
C LEU A 97 11.50 -10.83 -2.59
N GLU A 98 10.48 -11.41 -1.95
CA GLU A 98 9.19 -11.72 -2.57
C GLU A 98 8.12 -10.67 -2.25
N ALA A 99 8.46 -9.67 -1.42
CA ALA A 99 7.54 -8.61 -1.04
C ALA A 99 7.13 -7.73 -2.22
N MET A 100 5.98 -7.08 -2.11
CA MET A 100 5.54 -6.01 -3.00
C MET A 100 5.32 -4.74 -2.18
N LEU A 101 5.60 -3.58 -2.78
CA LEU A 101 5.38 -2.28 -2.14
C LEU A 101 4.19 -1.57 -2.79
N ALA A 102 3.36 -0.94 -1.96
CA ALA A 102 2.38 0.06 -2.35
C ALA A 102 2.83 1.41 -1.79
N VAL A 103 3.06 2.39 -2.64
CA VAL A 103 3.59 3.71 -2.22
C VAL A 103 2.75 4.83 -2.83
N ALA A 104 2.53 5.91 -2.09
CA ALA A 104 1.72 7.02 -2.57
C ALA A 104 2.16 8.38 -2.01
N ASP A 105 2.09 9.42 -2.84
CA ASP A 105 2.19 10.83 -2.43
C ASP A 105 0.90 11.58 -2.81
N GLU A 106 0.87 12.91 -2.78
CA GLU A 106 -0.32 13.68 -3.17
C GLU A 106 -0.69 13.56 -4.67
N ASN A 107 0.18 13.03 -5.52
CA ASN A 107 -0.01 13.01 -6.98
C ASN A 107 -0.09 11.59 -7.56
N HIS A 108 0.66 10.64 -7.02
CA HIS A 108 0.87 9.31 -7.59
C HIS A 108 0.63 8.20 -6.57
N SER A 109 0.06 7.09 -7.03
CA SER A 109 -0.09 5.85 -6.25
C SER A 109 0.48 4.69 -7.06
N LEU A 110 1.55 4.07 -6.56
CA LEU A 110 2.36 3.11 -7.31
C LEU A 110 2.45 1.76 -6.61
N ILE A 111 2.56 0.70 -7.41
CA ILE A 111 2.99 -0.63 -7.00
C ILE A 111 4.41 -0.85 -7.51
N ILE A 112 5.30 -1.33 -6.64
CA ILE A 112 6.67 -1.70 -7.00
C ILE A 112 6.88 -3.18 -6.68
N THR A 113 7.44 -3.93 -7.64
CA THR A 113 7.66 -5.38 -7.51
C THR A 113 9.13 -5.75 -7.75
N GLY A 114 9.55 -6.91 -7.22
CA GLY A 114 10.88 -7.48 -7.45
C GLY A 114 11.18 -7.88 -8.90
N ASN A 115 10.17 -7.90 -9.78
CA ASN A 115 10.36 -8.10 -11.22
C ASN A 115 10.88 -6.83 -11.92
N GLY A 116 10.98 -5.73 -11.19
CA GLY A 116 11.39 -4.42 -11.69
C GLY A 116 10.23 -3.64 -12.31
N ASP A 117 8.98 -3.97 -11.96
CA ASP A 117 7.82 -3.24 -12.44
C ASP A 117 7.50 -2.06 -11.52
N VAL A 118 7.12 -0.94 -12.13
CA VAL A 118 6.51 0.21 -11.47
C VAL A 118 5.17 0.46 -12.16
N LEU A 119 4.09 0.20 -11.44
CA LEU A 119 2.74 0.24 -11.99
C LEU A 119 1.95 1.34 -11.29
N GLU A 120 1.31 2.23 -12.06
CA GLU A 120 0.35 3.21 -11.57
C GLU A 120 -1.06 2.78 -12.02
N PRO A 121 -1.87 2.22 -11.11
CA PRO A 121 -3.20 1.76 -11.48
C PRO A 121 -4.15 2.91 -11.82
N GLU A 122 -5.15 2.60 -12.66
CA GLU A 122 -6.22 3.52 -12.98
C GLU A 122 -7.02 3.93 -11.73
N GLN A 123 -7.64 5.12 -11.79
CA GLN A 123 -8.46 5.67 -10.71
C GLN A 123 -7.71 5.88 -9.37
N GLY A 124 -6.39 5.72 -9.34
CA GLY A 124 -5.59 5.87 -8.12
C GLY A 124 -5.86 4.79 -7.05
N LEU A 125 -6.36 3.63 -7.46
CA LEU A 125 -6.65 2.48 -6.59
C LEU A 125 -5.50 1.47 -6.62
N VAL A 126 -4.77 1.34 -5.51
CA VAL A 126 -3.74 0.31 -5.36
C VAL A 126 -4.19 -0.72 -4.36
N ALA A 127 -4.14 -2.01 -4.70
CA ALA A 127 -4.37 -3.07 -3.73
C ALA A 127 -3.35 -4.19 -3.91
N ILE A 128 -2.77 -4.65 -2.80
CA ILE A 128 -1.81 -5.76 -2.78
C ILE A 128 -2.10 -6.70 -1.60
N GLY A 129 -1.58 -7.92 -1.68
CA GLY A 129 -1.69 -8.92 -0.63
C GLY A 129 -2.92 -9.82 -0.72
N SER A 130 -3.11 -10.67 0.28
CA SER A 130 -4.01 -11.82 0.25
C SER A 130 -5.48 -11.47 0.02
N GLY A 131 -5.97 -10.39 0.63
CA GLY A 131 -7.33 -9.88 0.45
C GLY A 131 -7.42 -8.72 -0.54
N GLY A 132 -6.36 -8.44 -1.31
CA GLY A 132 -6.25 -7.28 -2.19
C GLY A 132 -7.38 -7.18 -3.21
N ALA A 133 -7.78 -8.29 -3.83
CA ALA A 133 -8.87 -8.32 -4.80
C ALA A 133 -10.22 -7.91 -4.18
N TYR A 134 -10.54 -8.42 -2.97
CA TYR A 134 -11.79 -8.07 -2.27
C TYR A 134 -11.80 -6.60 -1.87
N ALA A 135 -10.69 -6.12 -1.30
CA ALA A 135 -10.53 -4.73 -0.91
C ALA A 135 -10.64 -3.80 -2.13
N HIS A 136 -10.02 -4.17 -3.25
CA HIS A 136 -10.08 -3.41 -4.49
C HIS A 136 -11.50 -3.32 -5.06
N SER A 137 -12.21 -4.45 -5.16
CA SER A 137 -13.59 -4.47 -5.66
C SER A 137 -14.52 -3.61 -4.81
N ALA A 138 -14.40 -3.69 -3.47
CA ALA A 138 -15.17 -2.86 -2.55
C ALA A 138 -14.81 -1.37 -2.71
N ALA A 139 -13.52 -1.04 -2.78
CA ALA A 139 -13.04 0.33 -2.92
C ALA A 139 -13.50 0.96 -4.22
N LYS A 140 -13.44 0.22 -5.33
CA LYS A 140 -13.92 0.66 -6.64
C LYS A 140 -15.41 1.01 -6.61
N ALA A 141 -16.23 0.11 -6.07
CA ALA A 141 -17.67 0.36 -5.95
C ALA A 141 -17.97 1.60 -5.11
N LEU A 142 -17.28 1.78 -3.98
CA LEU A 142 -17.45 2.95 -3.12
C LEU A 142 -16.94 4.24 -3.78
N LEU A 143 -15.82 4.19 -4.48
CA LEU A 143 -15.22 5.35 -5.16
C LEU A 143 -16.16 5.88 -6.25
N GLU A 144 -16.78 4.98 -7.03
CA GLU A 144 -17.64 5.32 -8.15
C GLU A 144 -19.06 5.78 -7.73
N ASN A 145 -19.53 5.36 -6.54
CA ASN A 145 -20.94 5.52 -6.17
C ASN A 145 -21.16 6.33 -4.88
N THR A 146 -20.11 6.94 -4.33
CA THR A 146 -20.20 7.75 -3.10
C THR A 146 -19.28 8.97 -3.16
N GLU A 147 -19.45 9.88 -2.20
CA GLU A 147 -18.56 11.02 -1.94
C GLU A 147 -17.68 10.80 -0.69
N LEU A 148 -17.50 9.54 -0.28
CA LEU A 148 -16.71 9.19 0.90
C LEU A 148 -15.25 9.63 0.75
N LEU A 149 -14.66 10.08 1.85
CA LEU A 149 -13.24 10.42 1.91
C LEU A 149 -12.39 9.15 1.70
N PRO A 150 -11.16 9.28 1.15
CA PRO A 150 -10.30 8.13 0.89
C PRO A 150 -10.11 7.19 2.10
N GLU A 151 -9.91 7.71 3.31
CA GLU A 151 -9.73 6.94 4.53
C GLU A 151 -10.99 6.17 4.95
N GLU A 152 -12.18 6.71 4.65
CA GLU A 152 -13.45 6.03 4.88
C GLU A 152 -13.63 4.87 3.91
N ILE A 153 -13.28 5.07 2.62
CA ILE A 153 -13.30 4.02 1.60
C ILE A 153 -12.32 2.92 1.98
N VAL A 154 -11.08 3.27 2.34
CA VAL A 154 -10.06 2.31 2.79
C VAL A 154 -10.57 1.52 3.99
N LYS A 155 -11.12 2.19 5.02
CA LYS A 155 -11.63 1.53 6.22
C LYS A 155 -12.73 0.52 5.89
N LYS A 156 -13.75 0.92 5.12
CA LYS A 156 -14.88 0.06 4.75
C LYS A 156 -14.44 -1.11 3.87
N SER A 157 -13.54 -0.87 2.93
CA SER A 157 -13.06 -1.88 1.99
C SER A 157 -12.20 -2.94 2.67
N LEU A 158 -11.33 -2.54 3.61
CA LEU A 158 -10.57 -3.49 4.43
C LEU A 158 -11.48 -4.30 5.36
N THR A 159 -12.54 -3.69 5.91
CA THR A 159 -13.54 -4.43 6.70
C THR A 159 -14.21 -5.53 5.88
N ILE A 160 -14.64 -5.22 4.66
CA ILE A 160 -15.24 -6.20 3.74
C ILE A 160 -14.21 -7.29 3.39
N ALA A 161 -12.96 -6.91 3.13
CA ALA A 161 -11.91 -7.89 2.86
C ALA A 161 -11.65 -8.82 4.05
N GLY A 162 -11.66 -8.30 5.29
CA GLY A 162 -11.49 -9.09 6.51
C GLY A 162 -12.70 -9.97 6.88
N GLU A 163 -13.89 -9.68 6.36
CA GLU A 163 -15.06 -10.54 6.48
C GLU A 163 -15.02 -11.73 5.49
N LEU A 164 -14.33 -11.58 4.36
CA LEU A 164 -14.30 -12.57 3.28
C LEU A 164 -13.01 -13.39 3.22
N CYS A 165 -11.86 -12.77 3.50
CA CYS A 165 -10.55 -13.37 3.34
C CYS A 165 -10.01 -13.87 4.68
N ILE A 166 -9.81 -15.19 4.80
CA ILE A 166 -9.24 -15.82 6.00
C ILE A 166 -7.81 -15.33 6.38
N TYR A 167 -7.14 -14.62 5.48
CA TYR A 167 -5.80 -14.05 5.66
C TYR A 167 -5.81 -12.53 5.87
N THR A 168 -6.97 -11.93 6.14
CA THR A 168 -7.15 -10.50 6.42
C THR A 168 -8.00 -10.35 7.68
N ASN A 169 -7.63 -9.48 8.60
CA ASN A 169 -8.43 -9.25 9.82
C ASN A 169 -8.95 -7.81 9.94
N GLN A 170 -9.67 -7.55 11.04
CA GLN A 170 -10.30 -6.25 11.31
C GLN A 170 -9.37 -5.21 11.96
N HIS A 171 -8.10 -5.54 12.21
CA HIS A 171 -7.13 -4.64 12.86
C HIS A 171 -6.44 -3.78 11.81
N HIS A 172 -7.05 -2.64 11.46
CA HIS A 172 -6.54 -1.78 10.39
C HIS A 172 -5.62 -0.68 10.93
N THR A 173 -4.55 -0.40 10.20
CA THR A 173 -3.77 0.84 10.28
C THR A 173 -4.05 1.65 9.02
N ILE A 174 -4.34 2.95 9.13
CA ILE A 174 -4.64 3.83 7.99
C ILE A 174 -3.86 5.13 8.17
N GLU A 175 -3.14 5.52 7.13
CA GLU A 175 -2.41 6.78 7.03
C GLU A 175 -2.94 7.61 5.87
N VAL A 176 -2.84 8.94 5.99
CA VAL A 176 -3.49 9.90 5.08
C VAL A 176 -2.56 11.06 4.73
N LEU A 177 -2.59 11.49 3.48
CA LEU A 177 -1.96 12.71 2.96
C LEU A 177 -2.99 13.57 2.20
N GLY A 178 -2.70 14.87 2.16
CA GLY A 178 -3.60 15.86 1.57
C GLY A 178 -4.75 16.24 2.50
N ALA A 179 -5.45 17.31 2.13
CA ALA A 179 -6.68 17.74 2.78
C ALA A 179 -7.87 17.43 1.84
N PRO A 180 -9.10 17.25 2.36
CA PRO A 180 -10.28 17.18 1.52
C PRO A 180 -10.34 18.47 0.70
N GLU A 181 -10.42 18.36 -0.63
CA GLU A 181 -10.77 19.52 -1.43
C GLU A 181 -12.16 19.95 -0.97
N ALA A 182 -12.27 21.16 -0.39
CA ALA A 182 -13.56 21.70 0.00
C ALA A 182 -14.44 21.66 -1.25
N SER A 183 -15.50 20.85 -1.21
CA SER A 183 -16.45 20.75 -2.29
C SER A 183 -16.92 22.17 -2.61
N GLY A 184 -16.44 22.73 -3.72
CA GLY A 184 -16.86 24.02 -4.18
C GLY A 184 -18.37 24.00 -4.22
N SER A 185 -19.00 24.91 -3.49
CA SER A 185 -20.43 25.17 -3.57
C SER A 185 -20.76 25.40 -5.03
N LYS A 186 -21.32 24.38 -5.69
CA LYS A 186 -22.03 24.58 -6.95
C LYS A 186 -23.29 25.36 -6.56
N GLY A 187 -23.18 26.69 -6.65
CA GLY A 187 -24.33 27.59 -6.72
C GLY A 187 -25.06 27.44 -8.05
#